data_AF-A0A5N6N0N2-F1
#
_entry.id   AF-A0A5N6N0N2-F1
#
_cell.length_a   1.000
_cell.length_b   1.000
_cell.length_c   1.000
_cell.angle_alpha   90.00
_cell.angle_beta   90.00
_cell.angle_gamma   90.00
#
_symmetry.space_group_name_H-M   'P 1'
#
loop_
_entity.id
_entity.type
_entity.pdbx_description
1 polymer ?
#
loop_
_entity_poly.entity_id
_entity_poly.type
_entity_poly.pdbx_seq_one_letter_code
_entity_poly.pdbx_strand_id
1 'polypeptide(L)'
;MSIRQRQYLFVLLLVLTLTTTFSTTEARALTSPGTRKTYGHLNDQVSKTLSSVMTVKKDRVGRLSVVERSGPSPGGNLSAWLVKHALIHRSLGFDYQGIETLQIKPEDWHSIAVILYVYGYNYLRSQCAYDVAPGGLSASVYHLTRIEYGVDQPEEVCIKVFAPRRDPRIPSVFWVWKSVDFQERESYDMLGISYDNHPRLKRILMPES
;
A
#
# COMPACT_ATOMS: atom_id res chain seq x y z
N MET A 1 -18.67 9.90 13.90
CA MET A 1 -17.71 10.09 12.78
C MET A 1 -17.35 8.72 12.23
N SER A 2 -17.70 8.45 10.96
CA SER A 2 -17.57 7.13 10.31
C SER A 2 -16.11 6.66 10.20
N ILE A 3 -15.85 5.34 10.25
CA ILE A 3 -14.53 4.72 10.07
C ILE A 3 -13.84 5.21 8.78
N ARG A 4 -14.64 5.48 7.72
CA ARG A 4 -14.15 6.05 6.45
C ARG A 4 -13.54 7.44 6.63
N GLN A 5 -14.16 8.31 7.44
CA GLN A 5 -13.63 9.66 7.71
C GLN A 5 -12.29 9.61 8.44
N ARG A 6 -12.04 8.57 9.25
CA ARG A 6 -10.75 8.40 9.94
C ARG A 6 -9.63 7.97 9.00
N GLN A 7 -9.92 7.13 8.00
CA GLN A 7 -8.91 6.72 7.01
C GLN A 7 -8.53 7.87 6.07
N TYR A 8 -9.51 8.66 5.59
CA TYR A 8 -9.22 9.87 4.83
C TYR A 8 -8.47 10.92 5.66
N LEU A 9 -8.85 11.14 6.92
CA LEU A 9 -8.09 12.02 7.81
C LEU A 9 -6.67 11.50 8.01
N PHE A 10 -6.47 10.19 8.11
CA PHE A 10 -5.14 9.61 8.34
C PHE A 10 -4.23 9.79 7.13
N VAL A 11 -4.73 9.55 5.91
CA VAL A 11 -3.97 9.80 4.67
C VAL A 11 -3.70 11.30 4.49
N LEU A 12 -4.69 12.15 4.77
CA LEU A 12 -4.53 13.60 4.75
C LEU A 12 -3.53 14.09 5.81
N LEU A 13 -3.55 13.51 7.02
CA LEU A 13 -2.57 13.76 8.09
C LEU A 13 -1.19 13.25 7.72
N LEU A 14 -1.07 12.16 6.96
CA LEU A 14 0.22 11.63 6.52
C LEU A 14 0.83 12.53 5.44
N VAL A 15 0.01 13.03 4.50
CA VAL A 15 0.41 14.05 3.52
C VAL A 15 0.73 15.39 4.18
N LEU A 16 -0.08 15.82 5.16
CA LEU A 16 0.16 17.05 5.93
C LEU A 16 1.40 16.92 6.80
N THR A 17 1.65 15.78 7.46
CA THR A 17 2.86 15.61 8.28
C THR A 17 4.11 15.51 7.44
N LEU A 18 4.07 14.89 6.25
CA LEU A 18 5.18 14.88 5.30
C LEU A 18 5.50 16.28 4.76
N THR A 19 4.49 17.11 4.49
CA THR A 19 4.70 18.51 4.08
C THR A 19 5.14 19.42 5.24
N THR A 20 4.62 19.19 6.45
CA THR A 20 4.98 19.99 7.64
C THR A 20 6.37 19.62 8.15
N THR A 21 6.81 18.36 8.03
CA THR A 21 8.19 17.97 8.37
C THR A 21 9.19 18.56 7.37
N PHE A 22 8.84 18.71 6.09
CA PHE A 22 9.67 19.44 5.13
C PHE A 22 9.83 20.93 5.51
N SER A 23 8.76 21.58 5.99
CA SER A 23 8.79 22.99 6.41
C SER A 23 9.37 23.24 7.81
N THR A 24 9.21 22.30 8.76
CA THR A 24 9.70 22.48 10.16
C THR A 24 11.15 22.06 10.38
N THR A 25 11.75 21.31 9.45
CA THR A 25 13.20 21.03 9.51
C THR A 25 14.04 22.30 9.29
N GLU A 26 13.47 23.33 8.66
CA GLU A 26 14.09 24.66 8.56
C GLU A 26 13.78 25.59 9.76
N ALA A 27 12.78 25.29 10.61
CA ALA A 27 12.22 26.27 11.56
C ALA A 27 12.37 25.95 13.05
N ARG A 28 13.11 24.90 13.46
CA ARG A 28 13.19 24.49 14.89
C ARG A 28 14.58 24.34 15.49
N ALA A 29 15.55 25.09 14.98
CA ALA A 29 16.50 25.72 15.88
C ALA A 29 15.75 26.86 16.60
N LEU A 30 15.26 26.64 17.82
CA LEU A 30 15.04 27.63 18.91
C LEU A 30 14.07 27.11 20.01
N THR A 31 14.66 26.73 21.16
CA THR A 31 14.29 27.04 22.57
C THR A 31 12.89 26.75 23.16
N SER A 32 12.79 25.85 24.16
CA SER A 32 12.19 26.10 25.50
C SER A 32 12.22 24.84 26.43
N PRO A 33 12.48 24.95 27.76
CA PRO A 33 12.81 23.81 28.64
C PRO A 33 11.64 23.13 29.39
N GLY A 34 10.40 23.59 29.20
CA GLY A 34 9.23 23.18 30.03
C GLY A 34 8.53 21.88 29.65
N THR A 35 8.85 21.28 28.50
CA THR A 35 8.09 20.17 27.89
C THR A 35 8.58 18.77 28.26
N ARG A 36 9.64 18.63 29.07
CA ARG A 36 10.33 17.34 29.29
C ARG A 36 9.49 16.21 29.93
N LYS A 37 8.53 16.52 30.81
CA LYS A 37 7.83 15.47 31.59
C LYS A 37 6.61 14.87 30.86
N THR A 38 5.84 15.68 30.13
CA THR A 38 4.70 15.21 29.34
C THR A 38 5.14 14.46 28.07
N TYR A 39 6.29 14.85 27.51
CA TYR A 39 6.92 14.13 26.38
C TYR A 39 7.35 12.71 26.73
N GLY A 40 7.77 12.43 27.97
CA GLY A 40 8.19 11.08 28.38
C GLY A 40 7.04 10.07 28.35
N HIS A 41 5.87 10.46 28.88
CA HIS A 41 4.71 9.56 28.95
C HIS A 41 4.07 9.33 27.58
N LEU A 42 4.02 10.38 26.74
CA LEU A 42 3.55 10.27 25.36
C LEU A 42 4.51 9.41 24.53
N ASN A 43 5.82 9.55 24.70
CA ASN A 43 6.80 8.70 24.02
C ASN A 43 6.71 7.24 24.44
N ASP A 44 6.40 6.92 25.70
CA ASP A 44 6.22 5.54 26.13
C ASP A 44 4.94 4.92 25.55
N GLN A 45 3.86 5.70 25.41
CA GLN A 45 2.61 5.22 24.83
C GLN A 45 2.68 5.09 23.31
N VAL A 46 3.34 6.04 22.64
CA VAL A 46 3.68 5.98 21.22
C VAL A 46 4.67 4.84 20.98
N SER A 47 5.68 4.63 21.84
CA SER A 47 6.60 3.48 21.75
C SER A 47 5.88 2.16 21.90
N LYS A 48 4.94 2.00 22.85
CA LYS A 48 4.17 0.76 23.01
C LYS A 48 3.26 0.49 21.80
N THR A 49 2.65 1.54 21.25
CA THR A 49 1.79 1.44 20.06
C THR A 49 2.61 1.13 18.81
N LEU A 50 3.75 1.81 18.62
CA LEU A 50 4.68 1.55 17.51
C LEU A 50 5.38 0.21 17.65
N SER A 51 5.72 -0.26 18.86
CA SER A 51 6.28 -1.61 19.08
C SER A 51 5.29 -2.74 18.82
N SER A 52 3.99 -2.45 18.86
CA SER A 52 2.94 -3.41 18.45
C SER A 52 2.78 -3.52 16.93
N VAL A 53 3.35 -2.59 16.16
CA VAL A 53 3.20 -2.49 14.69
C VAL A 53 4.56 -2.59 13.97
N MET A 54 5.67 -2.30 14.64
CA MET A 54 7.05 -2.23 14.11
C MET A 54 8.08 -2.65 15.16
N THR A 55 9.24 -3.17 14.76
CA THR A 55 10.34 -3.46 15.70
C THR A 55 11.16 -2.19 15.96
N VAL A 56 11.11 -1.68 17.19
CA VAL A 56 11.82 -0.47 17.63
C VAL A 56 12.94 -0.89 18.59
N LYS A 57 14.15 -0.34 18.44
CA LYS A 57 15.27 -0.55 19.37
C LYS A 57 15.53 0.75 20.12
N LYS A 58 15.69 0.63 21.42
CA LYS A 58 16.04 1.74 22.32
C LYS A 58 17.55 1.73 22.52
N ASP A 59 18.22 2.85 22.24
CA ASP A 59 19.65 2.98 22.51
C ASP A 59 19.92 3.18 24.02
N ARG A 60 21.21 3.17 24.43
CA ARG A 60 21.61 3.35 25.84
C ARG A 60 21.24 4.72 26.42
N VAL A 61 20.83 5.68 25.59
CA VAL A 61 20.46 7.05 25.97
C VAL A 61 18.93 7.24 25.93
N GLY A 62 18.17 6.19 25.63
CA GLY A 62 16.71 6.21 25.61
C GLY A 62 16.09 6.79 24.34
N ARG A 63 16.89 7.05 23.29
CA ARG A 63 16.42 7.41 21.95
C ARG A 63 15.89 6.16 21.28
N LEU A 64 14.67 6.25 20.74
CA LEU A 64 14.05 5.19 19.96
C LEU A 64 14.51 5.33 18.52
N SER A 65 15.11 4.29 17.97
CA SER A 65 15.34 4.16 16.53
C SER A 65 14.49 3.01 16.00
N VAL A 66 13.81 3.25 14.88
CA VAL A 66 13.17 2.17 14.13
C VAL A 66 14.28 1.24 13.67
N VAL A 67 14.19 -0.05 14.01
CA VAL A 67 15.10 -1.04 13.45
C VAL A 67 14.59 -1.33 12.04
N GLU A 68 15.19 -0.68 11.05
CA GLU A 68 15.16 -1.20 9.69
C GLU A 68 15.59 -2.67 9.76
N ARG A 69 14.80 -3.56 9.19
CA ARG A 69 15.30 -4.91 8.87
C ARG A 69 16.35 -4.73 7.76
N SER A 70 17.57 -4.39 8.15
CA SER A 70 18.71 -4.30 7.24
C SER A 70 19.24 -5.72 6.97
N GLY A 71 18.54 -6.42 6.09
CA GLY A 71 19.18 -7.31 5.13
C GLY A 71 19.01 -6.69 3.74
N PRO A 72 19.87 -6.96 2.75
CA PRO A 72 19.58 -6.57 1.38
C PRO A 72 18.26 -7.25 0.99
N SER A 73 17.15 -6.51 0.95
CA SER A 73 15.94 -7.06 0.37
C SER A 73 16.21 -7.17 -1.13
N PRO A 74 15.95 -8.33 -1.77
CA PRO A 74 16.06 -8.49 -3.22
C PRO A 74 14.94 -7.74 -3.98
N GLY A 75 14.57 -6.55 -3.50
CA GLY A 75 13.51 -5.70 -4.04
C GLY A 75 14.07 -4.69 -5.03
N GLY A 76 13.24 -4.31 -5.99
CA GLY A 76 13.56 -3.24 -6.94
C GLY A 76 13.37 -1.86 -6.34
N ASN A 77 13.41 -0.86 -7.21
CA ASN A 77 13.39 0.55 -6.83
C ASN A 77 12.11 0.92 -6.08
N LEU A 78 10.97 0.33 -6.45
CA LEU A 78 9.70 0.62 -5.80
C LEU A 78 9.64 0.01 -4.40
N SER A 79 10.10 -1.23 -4.22
CA SER A 79 10.15 -1.83 -2.88
C SER A 79 11.01 -1.00 -1.93
N ALA A 80 12.19 -0.56 -2.37
CA ALA A 80 13.05 0.30 -1.56
C ALA A 80 12.36 1.63 -1.20
N TRP A 81 11.65 2.24 -2.16
CA TRP A 81 10.89 3.47 -1.92
C TRP A 81 9.75 3.26 -0.92
N LEU A 82 9.01 2.15 -1.01
CA LEU A 82 7.94 1.80 -0.08
C LEU A 82 8.46 1.54 1.34
N VAL A 83 9.61 0.86 1.48
CA VAL A 83 10.28 0.65 2.78
C VAL A 83 10.64 2.00 3.41
N LYS A 84 11.20 2.92 2.63
CA LYS A 84 11.57 4.27 3.09
C LYS A 84 10.36 5.05 3.65
N HIS A 85 9.16 4.81 3.12
CA HIS A 85 7.92 5.45 3.58
C HIS A 85 7.13 4.60 4.60
N ALA A 86 7.76 3.55 5.14
CA ALA A 86 7.19 2.65 6.14
C ALA A 86 5.88 1.97 5.70
N LEU A 87 5.73 1.71 4.40
CA LEU A 87 4.57 1.03 3.82
C LEU A 87 4.80 -0.49 3.81
N ILE A 88 3.88 -1.22 4.45
CA ILE A 88 3.97 -2.66 4.60
C ILE A 88 3.70 -3.33 3.26
N HIS A 89 4.70 -4.05 2.77
CA HIS A 89 4.60 -4.87 1.57
C HIS A 89 5.63 -6.01 1.65
N ARG A 90 5.49 -7.01 0.78
CA ARG A 90 6.47 -8.06 0.61
C ARG A 90 6.96 -8.07 -0.83
N SER A 91 8.24 -7.86 -1.07
CA SER A 91 8.82 -8.04 -2.40
C SER A 91 8.84 -9.53 -2.76
N LEU A 92 8.38 -9.86 -3.97
CA LEU A 92 8.43 -11.20 -4.56
C LEU A 92 9.57 -11.34 -5.59
N GLY A 93 10.38 -10.28 -5.78
CA GLY A 93 11.43 -10.23 -6.78
C GLY A 93 10.93 -9.73 -8.14
N PHE A 94 11.61 -10.14 -9.20
CA PHE A 94 11.32 -9.75 -10.58
C PHE A 94 10.68 -10.91 -11.35
N ASP A 95 9.80 -10.59 -12.29
CA ASP A 95 9.28 -11.57 -13.24
C ASP A 95 10.30 -11.87 -14.36
N TYR A 96 9.90 -12.73 -15.31
CA TYR A 96 10.75 -13.11 -16.44
C TYR A 96 11.03 -11.96 -17.43
N GLN A 97 10.25 -10.88 -17.37
CA GLN A 97 10.42 -9.66 -18.17
C GLN A 97 11.20 -8.58 -17.40
N GLY A 98 11.62 -8.85 -16.16
CA GLY A 98 12.30 -7.89 -15.30
C GLY A 98 11.37 -6.90 -14.60
N ILE A 99 10.06 -7.18 -14.55
CA ILE A 99 9.07 -6.34 -13.87
C ILE A 99 9.07 -6.67 -12.38
N GLU A 100 9.22 -5.64 -11.54
CA GLU A 100 9.19 -5.79 -10.10
C GLU A 100 7.80 -6.26 -9.64
N THR A 101 7.76 -7.32 -8.83
CA THR A 101 6.52 -7.90 -8.30
C THR A 101 6.43 -7.74 -6.79
N LEU A 102 5.34 -7.15 -6.31
CA LEU A 102 5.09 -6.92 -4.89
C LEU A 102 3.83 -7.66 -4.44
N GLN A 103 3.91 -8.29 -3.28
CA GLN A 103 2.76 -8.83 -2.56
C GLN A 103 2.26 -7.81 -1.54
N ILE A 104 0.96 -7.51 -1.61
CA ILE A 104 0.27 -6.58 -0.74
C ILE A 104 -0.93 -7.30 -0.09
N LYS A 105 -1.22 -6.97 1.16
CA LYS A 105 -2.40 -7.50 1.84
C LYS A 105 -3.65 -6.71 1.44
N PRO A 106 -4.85 -7.33 1.39
CA PRO A 106 -6.07 -6.64 1.00
C PRO A 106 -6.37 -5.39 1.84
N GLU A 107 -6.00 -5.38 3.13
CA GLU A 107 -6.28 -4.26 4.03
C GLU A 107 -5.49 -2.99 3.68
N ASP A 108 -4.27 -3.17 3.16
CA ASP A 108 -3.35 -2.08 2.81
C ASP A 108 -3.48 -1.66 1.33
N TRP A 109 -4.14 -2.49 0.51
CA TRP A 109 -4.17 -2.35 -0.95
C TRP A 109 -4.69 -0.99 -1.42
N HIS A 110 -5.83 -0.54 -0.90
CA HIS A 110 -6.43 0.73 -1.36
C HIS A 110 -5.51 1.94 -1.08
N SER A 111 -4.87 1.97 0.09
CA SER A 111 -3.94 3.03 0.46
C SER A 111 -2.72 3.03 -0.46
N ILE A 112 -2.15 1.85 -0.73
CA ILE A 112 -0.99 1.72 -1.61
C ILE A 112 -1.36 2.07 -3.05
N ALA A 113 -2.55 1.68 -3.53
CA ALA A 113 -3.04 2.06 -4.86
C ALA A 113 -3.06 3.59 -5.06
N VAL A 114 -3.58 4.34 -4.09
CA VAL A 114 -3.57 5.82 -4.14
C VAL A 114 -2.15 6.36 -4.14
N ILE A 115 -1.25 5.81 -3.33
CA ILE A 115 0.15 6.23 -3.26
C ILE A 115 0.86 5.96 -4.59
N LEU A 116 0.64 4.80 -5.21
CA LEU A 116 1.22 4.46 -6.51
C LEU A 116 0.72 5.39 -7.61
N TYR A 117 -0.56 5.76 -7.58
CA TYR A 117 -1.11 6.75 -8.50
C TYR A 117 -0.42 8.12 -8.35
N VAL A 118 -0.24 8.58 -7.11
CA VAL A 118 0.47 9.84 -6.81
C VAL A 118 1.96 9.75 -7.18
N TYR A 119 2.59 8.59 -7.03
CA TYR A 119 3.97 8.36 -7.40
C TYR A 119 4.20 8.45 -8.91
N GLY A 120 3.17 8.20 -9.72
CA GLY A 120 3.21 8.37 -11.17
C GLY A 120 2.68 7.19 -11.98
N TYR A 121 2.22 6.10 -11.34
CA TYR A 121 1.57 4.98 -12.03
C TYR A 121 0.16 5.38 -12.50
N ASN A 122 0.13 6.13 -13.58
CA ASN A 122 -1.08 6.69 -14.18
C ASN A 122 -1.88 5.69 -15.02
N TYR A 123 -1.27 4.58 -15.45
CA TYR A 123 -1.90 3.61 -16.34
C TYR A 123 -1.97 2.22 -15.70
N LEU A 124 -3.19 1.74 -15.49
CA LEU A 124 -3.43 0.33 -15.15
C LEU A 124 -3.68 -0.43 -16.45
N ARG A 125 -2.71 -1.27 -16.81
CA ARG A 125 -2.68 -2.02 -18.06
C ARG A 125 -3.62 -3.23 -18.00
N SER A 126 -3.53 -3.98 -16.91
CA SER A 126 -4.30 -5.21 -16.74
C SER A 126 -4.49 -5.51 -15.27
N GLN A 127 -5.74 -5.74 -14.88
CA GLN A 127 -6.11 -6.42 -13.67
C GLN A 127 -6.58 -7.82 -14.07
N CYS A 128 -6.05 -8.83 -13.40
CA CYS A 128 -6.48 -10.20 -13.56
C CYS A 128 -6.51 -10.89 -12.20
N ALA A 129 -7.09 -12.07 -12.15
CA ALA A 129 -7.08 -12.87 -10.93
C ALA A 129 -6.80 -14.33 -11.27
N TYR A 130 -6.21 -15.05 -10.31
CA TYR A 130 -5.92 -16.47 -10.44
C TYR A 130 -6.02 -17.18 -9.09
N ASP A 131 -6.31 -18.48 -9.13
CA ASP A 131 -6.28 -19.33 -7.95
C ASP A 131 -4.86 -19.90 -7.76
N VAL A 132 -4.27 -19.66 -6.59
CA VAL A 132 -2.88 -20.05 -6.30
C VAL A 132 -2.75 -21.56 -6.14
N ALA A 133 -3.71 -22.16 -5.46
CA ALA A 133 -3.78 -23.60 -5.23
C ALA A 133 -5.22 -24.04 -4.96
N PRO A 134 -5.58 -25.30 -5.24
CA PRO A 134 -6.88 -25.85 -4.87
C PRO A 134 -7.14 -25.71 -3.37
N GLY A 135 -8.22 -25.02 -2.99
CA GLY A 135 -8.56 -24.76 -1.58
C GLY A 135 -7.65 -23.75 -0.85
N GLY A 136 -6.71 -23.12 -1.56
CA GLY A 136 -5.76 -22.17 -1.01
C GLY A 136 -6.22 -20.72 -1.06
N LEU A 137 -5.32 -19.85 -1.52
CA LEU A 137 -5.56 -18.42 -1.69
C LEU A 137 -5.99 -18.12 -3.13
N SER A 138 -6.81 -17.09 -3.29
CA SER A 138 -7.05 -16.44 -4.58
C SER A 138 -6.20 -15.17 -4.63
N ALA A 139 -5.65 -14.87 -5.80
CA ALA A 139 -4.80 -13.71 -6.01
C ALA A 139 -5.43 -12.79 -7.06
N SER A 140 -5.56 -11.50 -6.74
CA SER A 140 -5.84 -10.45 -7.71
C SER A 140 -4.54 -9.73 -8.04
N VAL A 141 -4.18 -9.70 -9.32
CA VAL A 141 -2.96 -9.12 -9.85
C VAL A 141 -3.30 -7.83 -10.58
N TYR A 142 -2.46 -6.81 -10.40
CA TYR A 142 -2.58 -5.51 -11.05
C TYR A 142 -1.25 -5.16 -11.69
N HIS A 143 -1.25 -5.03 -13.01
CA HIS A 143 -0.12 -4.56 -13.80
C HIS A 143 -0.27 -3.06 -14.01
N LEU A 144 0.64 -2.30 -13.41
CA LEU A 144 0.68 -0.84 -13.48
C LEU A 144 1.87 -0.41 -14.33
N THR A 145 1.66 0.62 -15.13
CA THR A 145 2.68 1.23 -15.97
C THR A 145 2.69 2.73 -15.69
N ARG A 146 3.90 3.28 -15.58
CA ARG A 146 4.11 4.73 -15.56
C ARG A 146 4.34 5.20 -16.99
N ILE A 147 3.34 5.86 -17.55
CA ILE A 147 3.40 6.40 -18.92
C ILE A 147 3.87 7.84 -18.86
N GLU A 148 4.99 8.11 -19.53
CA GLU A 148 5.57 9.44 -19.71
C GLU A 148 5.86 9.68 -21.19
N TYR A 149 5.77 10.94 -21.64
CA TYR A 149 6.04 11.30 -23.02
C TYR A 149 7.54 11.15 -23.33
N GLY A 150 7.86 10.53 -24.46
CA GLY A 150 9.24 10.39 -24.94
C GLY A 150 10.06 9.30 -24.27
N VAL A 151 9.41 8.37 -23.56
CA VAL A 151 10.06 7.20 -22.94
C VAL A 151 9.74 5.95 -23.77
N ASP A 152 10.78 5.30 -24.29
CA ASP A 152 10.62 4.07 -25.10
C ASP A 152 10.28 2.83 -24.25
N GLN A 153 10.76 2.79 -23.00
CA GLN A 153 10.53 1.69 -22.06
C GLN A 153 9.97 2.23 -20.75
N PRO A 154 8.64 2.26 -20.59
CA PRO A 154 8.02 2.77 -19.37
C PRO A 154 8.30 1.85 -18.18
N GLU A 155 8.35 2.44 -16.98
CA GLU A 155 8.49 1.68 -15.74
C GLU A 155 7.21 0.90 -15.46
N GLU A 156 7.35 -0.40 -15.21
CA GLU A 156 6.25 -1.32 -14.95
C GLU A 156 6.40 -1.98 -13.56
N VAL A 157 5.27 -2.22 -12.91
CA VAL A 157 5.20 -2.98 -11.65
C VAL A 157 4.01 -3.92 -11.67
N CYS A 158 4.19 -5.10 -11.08
CA CYS A 158 3.16 -6.09 -10.84
C CYS A 158 2.80 -6.13 -9.34
N ILE A 159 1.55 -5.84 -9.00
CA ILE A 159 1.04 -5.95 -7.64
C ILE A 159 0.18 -7.20 -7.52
N LYS A 160 0.46 -8.04 -6.51
CA LYS A 160 -0.32 -9.23 -6.18
C LYS A 160 -0.99 -9.07 -4.83
N VAL A 161 -2.31 -9.07 -4.83
CA VAL A 161 -3.15 -9.01 -3.62
C VAL A 161 -3.75 -10.38 -3.38
N PHE A 162 -3.39 -10.99 -2.25
CA PHE A 162 -3.85 -12.34 -1.92
C PHE A 162 -5.02 -12.26 -0.94
N ALA A 163 -6.12 -12.92 -1.28
CA ALA A 163 -7.30 -13.02 -0.45
C ALA A 163 -7.62 -14.50 -0.12
N PRO A 164 -8.17 -14.78 1.07
CA PRO A 164 -8.57 -16.14 1.44
C PRO A 164 -9.77 -16.60 0.61
N ARG A 165 -9.74 -17.83 0.10
CA ARG A 165 -10.81 -18.35 -0.78
C ARG A 165 -12.19 -18.45 -0.13
N ARG A 166 -12.27 -18.57 1.20
CA ARG A 166 -13.54 -18.65 1.94
C ARG A 166 -14.33 -17.33 1.89
N ASP A 167 -13.64 -16.20 1.88
CA ASP A 167 -14.23 -14.86 1.81
C ASP A 167 -13.26 -13.93 1.07
N PRO A 168 -13.15 -14.08 -0.26
CA PRO A 168 -12.14 -13.38 -1.05
C PRO A 168 -12.58 -11.93 -1.29
N ARG A 169 -12.35 -11.07 -0.31
CA ARG A 169 -12.67 -9.64 -0.35
C ARG A 169 -11.43 -8.80 -0.59
N ILE A 170 -11.50 -7.92 -1.57
CA ILE A 170 -10.43 -6.99 -1.92
C ILE A 170 -11.05 -5.60 -2.15
N PRO A 171 -10.48 -4.51 -1.62
CA PRO A 171 -10.94 -3.17 -1.96
C PRO A 171 -10.77 -2.89 -3.46
N SER A 172 -11.84 -2.44 -4.13
CA SER A 172 -11.78 -1.99 -5.52
C SER A 172 -10.88 -0.76 -5.66
N VAL A 173 -10.18 -0.67 -6.80
CA VAL A 173 -9.40 0.51 -7.19
C VAL A 173 -10.05 1.30 -8.33
N PHE A 174 -11.34 1.06 -8.61
CA PHE A 174 -12.12 1.78 -9.63
C PHE A 174 -12.08 3.30 -9.49
N TRP A 175 -11.95 3.81 -8.27
CA TRP A 175 -11.87 5.26 -8.02
C TRP A 175 -10.49 5.84 -8.32
N VAL A 176 -9.45 5.00 -8.41
CA VAL A 176 -8.08 5.38 -8.78
C VAL A 176 -7.88 5.21 -10.29
N TRP A 177 -8.14 4.01 -10.81
CA TRP A 177 -8.07 3.72 -12.25
C TRP A 177 -9.42 3.24 -12.75
N LYS A 178 -10.04 3.98 -13.68
CA LYS A 178 -11.35 3.63 -14.24
C LYS A 178 -11.32 2.41 -15.15
N SER A 179 -10.14 2.04 -15.65
CA SER A 179 -9.95 0.88 -16.54
C SER A 179 -10.32 -0.45 -15.88
N VAL A 180 -10.38 -0.52 -14.55
CA VAL A 180 -10.69 -1.76 -13.84
C VAL A 180 -12.17 -2.15 -13.82
N ASP A 181 -13.10 -1.31 -14.32
CA ASP A 181 -14.56 -1.60 -14.25
C ASP A 181 -14.87 -3.02 -14.75
N PHE A 182 -14.47 -3.33 -15.98
CA PHE A 182 -14.73 -4.63 -16.56
C PHE A 182 -13.81 -5.73 -16.02
N GLN A 183 -12.56 -5.41 -15.69
CA GLN A 183 -11.56 -6.39 -15.25
C GLN A 183 -11.88 -6.94 -13.85
N GLU A 184 -12.23 -6.06 -12.90
CA GLU A 184 -12.66 -6.48 -11.56
C GLU A 184 -13.99 -7.26 -11.64
N ARG A 185 -14.88 -6.88 -12.55
CA ARG A 185 -16.14 -7.63 -12.79
C ARG A 185 -15.90 -9.00 -13.40
N GLU A 186 -14.95 -9.14 -14.31
CA GLU A 186 -14.52 -10.43 -14.86
C GLU A 186 -13.95 -11.32 -13.75
N SER A 187 -13.08 -10.78 -12.91
CA SER A 187 -12.49 -11.49 -11.76
C SER A 187 -13.57 -11.92 -10.75
N TYR A 188 -14.58 -11.08 -10.53
CA TYR A 188 -15.74 -11.42 -9.70
C TYR A 188 -16.60 -12.52 -10.32
N ASP A 189 -16.83 -12.47 -11.63
CA ASP A 189 -17.65 -13.44 -12.34
C ASP A 189 -16.98 -14.82 -12.36
N MET A 190 -15.72 -14.88 -12.79
CA MET A 190 -15.01 -16.13 -13.02
C MET A 190 -14.47 -16.80 -11.74
N LEU A 191 -13.99 -16.00 -10.78
CA LEU A 191 -13.29 -16.51 -9.59
C LEU A 191 -14.02 -16.20 -8.27
N GLY A 192 -15.10 -15.44 -8.31
CA GLY A 192 -15.89 -15.11 -7.12
C GLY A 192 -15.22 -14.12 -6.17
N ILE A 193 -14.16 -13.40 -6.59
CA ILE A 193 -13.50 -12.37 -5.78
C ILE A 193 -14.42 -11.15 -5.67
N SER A 194 -14.81 -10.78 -4.45
CA SER A 194 -15.65 -9.62 -4.20
C SER A 194 -14.81 -8.35 -4.08
N TYR A 195 -15.13 -7.35 -4.92
CA TYR A 195 -14.47 -6.05 -4.93
C TYR A 195 -15.29 -5.01 -4.18
N ASP A 196 -14.87 -4.65 -2.97
CA ASP A 196 -15.58 -3.69 -2.12
C ASP A 196 -15.53 -2.28 -2.72
N ASN A 197 -16.65 -1.56 -2.70
CA ASN A 197 -16.85 -0.20 -3.25
C ASN A 197 -16.77 -0.08 -4.79
N HIS A 198 -16.82 -1.18 -5.52
CA HIS A 198 -17.02 -1.15 -6.97
C HIS A 198 -18.45 -0.67 -7.30
N PRO A 199 -18.65 0.33 -8.18
CA PRO A 199 -19.97 0.95 -8.38
C PRO A 199 -21.02 0.00 -8.96
N ARG A 200 -20.60 -0.98 -9.76
CA ARG A 200 -21.49 -1.92 -10.46
C ARG A 200 -20.87 -3.30 -10.51
N LEU A 201 -20.69 -3.93 -9.34
CA LEU A 201 -20.22 -5.31 -9.27
C LEU A 201 -21.36 -6.27 -9.67
N LYS A 202 -21.41 -6.61 -10.96
CA LYS A 202 -22.35 -7.57 -11.55
C LYS A 202 -21.61 -8.48 -12.50
N ARG A 203 -22.09 -9.72 -12.62
CA ARG A 203 -21.63 -10.70 -13.61
C ARG A 203 -21.76 -10.13 -15.03
N ILE A 204 -20.87 -10.53 -15.93
CA ILE A 204 -20.78 -9.97 -17.28
C ILE A 204 -20.59 -11.03 -18.37
N LEU A 205 -19.94 -12.15 -18.05
CA LEU A 205 -19.65 -13.25 -18.96
C LEU A 205 -20.61 -14.41 -18.74
N MET A 206 -20.90 -14.75 -17.48
CA MET A 206 -21.78 -15.89 -17.18
C MET A 206 -23.26 -15.52 -17.34
N PRO A 207 -24.10 -16.44 -17.85
CA PRO A 207 -25.53 -16.20 -18.02
C PRO A 207 -26.22 -15.91 -16.67
N GLU A 208 -27.13 -14.94 -16.68
CA GLU A 208 -28.09 -14.77 -15.58
C GLU A 208 -29.01 -16.00 -15.58
N SER A 209 -28.98 -16.78 -14.49
CA SER A 209 -29.76 -18.00 -14.32
C SER A 209 -31.23 -17.70 -14.03
#